data_AF-L7F8Z0-F1
#
_entry.id   AF-L7F8Z0-F1
#
_cell.length_a   1.000
_cell.length_b   1.000
_cell.length_c   1.000
_cell.angle_alpha   90.00
_cell.angle_beta   90.00
_cell.angle_gamma   90.00
#
_symmetry.space_group_name_H-M   'P 1'
#
loop_
_entity.id
_entity.type
_entity.pdbx_description
1 polymer ?
#
loop_
_entity_poly.entity_id
_entity_poly.type
_entity_poly.pdbx_seq_one_letter_code
_entity_poly.pdbx_strand_id
1 'polypeptide(L)' 'MTTYLKGEARTAAAQQAAALYAQGATIRSVAQQMGRSYGGARALLLLAKVTLRGRGGGIPKAGA' A
#
# COMPACT_ATOMS: atom_id res chain seq x y z
N MET A 1 4.93 18.77 -5.76
CA MET A 1 4.23 18.46 -7.04
C MET A 1 3.50 17.14 -6.89
N THR A 2 2.16 17.15 -6.92
CA THR A 2 1.36 15.92 -6.82
C THR A 2 1.24 15.30 -8.21
N THR A 3 2.07 14.32 -8.54
CA THR A 3 2.06 13.65 -9.84
C THR A 3 0.82 12.76 -9.97
N TYR A 4 -0.16 13.22 -10.76
CA TYR A 4 -1.37 12.46 -11.08
C TYR A 4 -1.04 11.32 -12.04
N LEU A 5 -1.14 10.07 -11.58
CA LEU A 5 -1.11 8.88 -12.45
C LEU A 5 -2.44 8.81 -13.22
N LYS A 6 -2.40 8.81 -14.56
CA LYS A 6 -3.57 8.57 -15.42
C LYS A 6 -3.61 7.12 -15.89
N GLY A 7 -4.83 6.59 -16.03
CA GLY A 7 -5.16 5.35 -16.73
C GLY A 7 -4.28 4.16 -16.38
N GLU A 8 -3.53 3.68 -17.37
CA GLU A 8 -2.68 2.48 -17.27
C GLU A 8 -1.58 2.60 -16.21
N ALA A 9 -0.96 3.78 -16.09
CA ALA A 9 0.09 3.99 -15.11
C ALA A 9 -0.44 3.84 -13.67
N ARG A 10 -1.71 4.22 -13.43
CA ARG A 10 -2.37 4.04 -12.14
C ARG A 10 -2.64 2.55 -11.86
N THR A 11 -3.05 1.80 -12.87
CA THR A 11 -3.31 0.36 -12.76
C THR A 11 -2.02 -0.42 -12.54
N ALA A 12 -0.95 -0.10 -13.27
CA ALA A 12 0.37 -0.68 -13.09
C ALA A 12 0.91 -0.40 -11.68
N ALA A 13 0.79 0.84 -11.21
CA ALA A 13 1.17 1.22 -9.85
C ALA A 13 0.32 0.47 -8.80
N ALA A 14 -0.96 0.23 -9.07
CA ALA A 14 -1.82 -0.55 -8.18
C ALA A 14 -1.39 -2.02 -8.09
N GLN A 15 -1.02 -2.64 -9.22
CA GLN A 15 -0.51 -4.01 -9.23
C GLN A 15 0.86 -4.12 -8.54
N GLN A 16 1.75 -3.16 -8.76
CA GLN A 16 3.03 -3.10 -8.04
C GLN A 16 2.82 -2.97 -6.53
N ALA A 17 1.93 -2.06 -6.10
CA ALA A 17 1.59 -1.91 -4.69
C ALA A 17 1.03 -3.21 -4.09
N ALA A 18 0.16 -3.91 -4.83
CA ALA A 18 -0.41 -5.19 -4.42
C ALA A 18 0.65 -6.29 -4.29
N ALA A 19 1.60 -6.37 -5.22
CA ALA A 19 2.69 -7.35 -5.18
C ALA A 19 3.59 -7.13 -3.95
N LEU A 20 3.97 -5.88 -3.68
CA LEU A 20 4.75 -5.53 -2.49
C LEU A 20 4.00 -5.84 -1.19
N TYR A 21 2.70 -5.53 -1.15
CA TYR A 21 1.86 -5.84 0.00
C TYR A 21 1.69 -7.35 0.22
N ALA A 22 1.56 -8.13 -0.86
CA ALA A 22 1.47 -9.59 -0.81
C ALA A 22 2.74 -10.24 -0.25
N GLN A 23 3.91 -9.63 -0.46
CA GLN A 23 5.18 -10.03 0.13
C GLN A 23 5.28 -9.74 1.64
N GLY A 24 4.25 -9.13 2.24
CA GLY A 24 4.22 -8.78 3.66
C GLY A 24 4.69 -7.35 3.96
N ALA A 25 4.93 -6.52 2.93
CA ALA A 25 5.26 -5.13 3.15
C ALA A 25 4.06 -4.36 3.75
N THR A 26 4.34 -3.46 4.69
CA THR A 26 3.31 -2.56 5.23
C THR A 26 2.95 -1.47 4.22
N ILE A 27 1.74 -0.89 4.33
CA ILE A 27 1.31 0.22 3.47
C ILE A 27 2.35 1.37 3.47
N ARG A 28 3.00 1.63 4.62
CA ARG A 28 4.05 2.64 4.72
C ARG A 28 5.31 2.25 3.95
N SER A 29 5.73 0.99 4.04
CA SER A 29 6.89 0.48 3.29
C SER A 29 6.64 0.50 1.78
N VAL A 30 5.45 0.09 1.34
CA VAL A 30 5.00 0.22 -0.06
C VAL A 30 5.04 1.68 -0.52
N ALA A 31 4.54 2.61 0.30
CA ALA A 31 4.59 4.03 -0.01
C ALA A 31 6.02 4.55 -0.17
N GLN A 32 6.95 4.15 0.71
CA GLN A 32 8.36 4.53 0.63
C GLN A 32 9.04 3.97 -0.62
N GLN A 33 8.85 2.68 -0.91
CA GLN A 33 9.44 2.04 -2.10
C GLN A 33 8.92 2.64 -3.41
N MET A 34 7.66 3.06 -3.43
CA MET A 34 7.07 3.72 -4.61
C MET A 34 7.29 5.23 -4.65
N GLY A 35 7.99 5.82 -3.66
CA GLY A 35 8.16 7.27 -3.54
C GLY A 35 6.83 8.05 -3.43
N ARG A 36 5.80 7.41 -2.86
CA ARG A 36 4.42 7.93 -2.77
C ARG A 36 4.05 8.28 -1.34
N SER A 37 3.02 9.10 -1.20
CA SER A 37 2.40 9.34 0.10
C SER A 37 1.61 8.10 0.55
N TYR A 38 1.46 7.95 1.87
CA TYR A 38 0.64 6.87 2.46
C TYR A 38 -0.78 6.82 1.87
N GLY A 39 -1.42 7.99 1.72
CA GLY A 39 -2.76 8.09 1.14
C GLY A 39 -2.79 7.62 -0.33
N GLY A 40 -1.76 7.96 -1.11
CA GLY A 40 -1.62 7.49 -2.49
C GLY A 40 -1.42 5.99 -2.58
N ALA A 41 -0.53 5.41 -1.76
CA ALA A 41 -0.33 3.97 -1.69
C ALA A 41 -1.59 3.23 -1.24
N ARG A 42 -2.31 3.74 -0.22
CA ARG A 42 -3.59 3.17 0.23
C ARG A 42 -4.64 3.19 -0.89
N ALA A 43 -4.75 4.28 -1.64
CA ALA A 43 -5.69 4.37 -2.76
C ALA A 43 -5.35 3.38 -3.89
N LEU A 44 -4.07 3.13 -4.15
CA LEU A 44 -3.60 2.14 -5.12
C LEU A 44 -3.93 0.71 -4.66
N LEU A 45 -3.71 0.39 -3.39
CA LEU A 45 -4.07 -0.93 -2.83
C LEU A 45 -5.58 -1.20 -2.89
N LEU A 46 -6.40 -0.19 -2.59
CA LEU A 46 -7.86 -0.30 -2.71
C LEU A 46 -8.30 -0.48 -4.18
N LEU A 47 -7.64 0.22 -5.12
CA LEU A 47 -7.88 0.06 -6.55
C LEU A 47 -7.53 -1.36 -7.04
N ALA A 48 -6.45 -1.94 -6.52
CA ALA A 48 -6.07 -3.33 -6.77
C ALA A 48 -6.97 -4.36 -6.07
N LYS A 49 -8.06 -3.93 -5.39
CA LYS A 49 -8.98 -4.79 -4.62
C LYS A 49 -8.26 -5.66 -3.57
N VAL A 50 -7.13 -5.18 -3.06
CA VAL A 50 -6.40 -5.87 -1.99
C VAL A 50 -7.17 -5.72 -0.69
N THR A 51 -7.43 -6.85 -0.03
CA THR A 51 -7.96 -6.82 1.33
C THR A 51 -6.88 -6.29 2.25
N LEU A 52 -7.03 -5.03 2.66
CA LEU A 52 -6.13 -4.42 3.62
C LEU A 52 -6.22 -5.22 4.92
N ARG A 53 -5.10 -5.81 5.34
CA ARG A 53 -4.96 -6.36 6.70
C ARG A 53 -5.33 -5.26 7.68
N GLY A 54 -6.14 -5.61 8.68
CA GLY A 54 -6.64 -4.69 9.69
C GLY A 54 -5.54 -3.78 10.23
N ARG A 55 -5.87 -2.51 10.49
CA ARG A 55 -4.93 -1.58 11.11
C ARG A 55 -4.50 -2.15 12.46
N GLY A 56 -3.20 -2.39 12.58
CA GLY A 56 -2.63 -3.11 13.70
C GLY A 56 -2.30 -4.52 13.25
N GLY A 57 -1.02 -4.74 12.92
CA GLY A 57 -0.48 -6.06 13.19
C GLY A 57 -0.90 -6.40 14.62
N GLY A 58 -1.55 -7.55 14.80
CA GLY A 58 -1.69 -8.14 16.11
C GLY A 58 -0.29 -8.47 16.61
N ILE A 59 0.44 -7.45 17.04
CA ILE A 59 1.38 -7.63 18.14
C ILE A 59 0.43 -7.58 19.33
N PRO A 60 0.06 -8.70 19.97
CA PRO A 60 -0.39 -8.58 21.35
C PRO A 60 0.69 -7.75 22.04
N LYS A 61 0.31 -6.66 22.71
CA LYS A 61 1.20 -6.06 23.69
C LYS A 61 1.74 -7.22 24.51
N ALA A 62 3.06 -7.40 24.55
CA ALA A 62 3.65 -8.19 25.62
C ALA A 62 3.18 -7.53 26.91
N GLY A 63 2.14 -8.11 27.51
CA GLY A 63 1.80 -7.93 28.89
C GLY A 63 2.69 -8.85 29.70
N ALA A 64 3.01 -8.39 30.91
CA ALA A 64 3.93 -8.93 31.92
C ALA A 64 5.39 -8.53 31.70
#